data_AF-A0A2S2PID3-F1
#
_entry.id   AF-A0A2S2PID3-F1
#
_cell.length_a   1.000
_cell.length_b   1.000
_cell.length_c   1.000
_cell.angle_alpha   90.00
_cell.angle_beta   90.00
_cell.angle_gamma   90.00
#
_symmetry.space_group_name_H-M   'P 1'
#
loop_
_entity.id
_entity.type
_entity.pdbx_description
1 polymer ?
#
loop_
_entity_poly.entity_id
_entity_poly.type
_entity_poly.pdbx_seq_one_letter_code
_entity_poly.pdbx_strand_id
1 'polypeptide(L)'
;MQRGHPEVFRRSKTIDMTDINNDPLVQFHTKYYWFFKITLCFILPVLVPVFCWNESWMEAIGISGVLRFVIFTNMTFSINSLAHFWGTKPYDTRIRPVQNMALAILTTGEGWHNYHHAFPWDYRAEEYGGNMT
;
A
#
# COMPACT_ATOMS: atom_id res chain seq x y z
N MET A 1 -2.33 -2.01 19.21
CA MET A 1 -1.20 -1.34 18.51
C MET A 1 -0.27 -0.74 19.56
N GLN A 2 1.04 -0.91 19.39
CA GLN A 2 2.05 -0.34 20.30
C GLN A 2 2.34 1.12 19.92
N ARG A 3 2.84 1.92 20.86
CA ARG A 3 3.34 3.26 20.54
C ARG A 3 4.62 3.15 19.71
N GLY A 4 4.78 4.03 18.74
CA GLY A 4 6.01 4.12 17.95
C GLY A 4 7.21 4.45 18.83
N HIS A 5 8.38 3.92 18.48
CA HIS A 5 9.62 4.20 19.21
C HIS A 5 9.97 5.69 19.10
N PRO A 6 10.42 6.37 20.19
CA PRO A 6 10.75 7.80 20.18
C PRO A 6 11.67 8.25 19.04
N GLU A 7 12.61 7.38 18.67
CA GLU A 7 13.56 7.64 17.58
C GLU A 7 12.90 7.85 16.22
N VAL A 8 11.75 7.22 15.96
CA VAL A 8 11.00 7.44 14.71
C VAL A 8 10.59 8.90 14.64
N PHE A 9 9.97 9.44 15.70
CA PHE A 9 9.57 10.85 15.74
C PHE A 9 10.75 11.81 15.67
N ARG A 10 11.90 11.44 16.26
CA ARG A 10 13.11 12.26 16.21
C ARG A 10 13.66 12.35 14.78
N ARG A 11 13.75 11.22 14.08
CA ARG A 11 14.29 11.13 12.71
C ARG A 11 13.30 11.62 11.65
N SER A 12 12.00 11.43 11.83
CA SER A 12 11.00 11.94 10.88
C SER A 12 11.08 13.47 10.72
N LYS A 13 11.49 14.20 11.76
CA LYS A 13 11.69 15.65 11.70
C LYS A 13 12.90 16.09 10.87
N THR A 14 13.81 15.17 10.54
CA THR A 14 14.99 15.47 9.70
C THR A 14 14.72 15.26 8.21
N ILE A 15 13.54 14.74 7.85
CA ILE A 15 13.13 14.53 6.47
C ILE A 15 12.54 15.84 5.95
N ASP A 16 13.02 16.28 4.78
CA ASP A 16 12.42 17.41 4.08
C ASP A 16 11.05 17.00 3.51
N MET A 17 10.03 17.79 3.81
CA MET A 17 8.64 17.58 3.40
C MET A 17 8.11 18.78 2.62
N THR A 18 8.97 19.69 2.17
CA THR A 18 8.56 20.94 1.52
C THR A 18 7.76 20.71 0.24
N ASP A 19 8.11 19.69 -0.54
CA ASP A 19 7.36 19.25 -1.73
C ASP A 19 5.93 18.83 -1.38
N ILE A 20 5.77 17.95 -0.39
CA ILE A 20 4.48 17.45 0.08
C ILE A 20 3.62 18.56 0.72
N ASN A 21 4.25 19.46 1.48
CA ASN A 21 3.56 20.55 2.17
C ASN A 21 3.11 21.65 1.21
N ASN A 22 3.85 21.88 0.12
CA ASN A 22 3.53 22.90 -0.87
C ASN A 22 2.62 22.38 -2.00
N ASP A 23 2.45 21.07 -2.15
CA ASP A 23 1.53 20.49 -3.14
C ASP A 23 0.05 20.73 -2.73
N PRO A 24 -0.71 21.56 -3.47
CA PRO A 24 -2.07 21.91 -3.10
C PRO A 24 -3.04 20.71 -3.18
N LEU A 25 -2.78 19.74 -4.06
CA LEU A 25 -3.62 18.55 -4.20
C LEU A 25 -3.44 17.61 -3.01
N VAL A 26 -2.20 17.42 -2.56
CA VAL A 26 -1.91 16.60 -1.37
C VAL A 26 -2.49 17.25 -0.11
N GLN A 27 -2.37 18.57 0.03
CA GLN A 27 -2.95 19.30 1.16
C GLN A 27 -4.49 19.28 1.13
N PHE A 28 -5.10 19.40 -0.06
CA PHE A 28 -6.55 19.22 -0.23
C PHE A 28 -7.00 17.83 0.22
N HIS A 29 -6.33 16.78 -0.25
CA HIS A 29 -6.64 15.42 0.17
C HIS A 29 -6.46 15.22 1.69
N THR A 30 -5.37 15.74 2.26
CA THR A 30 -5.07 15.65 3.70
C THR A 30 -6.14 16.34 4.55
N LYS A 31 -6.60 17.53 4.14
CA LYS A 31 -7.66 18.28 4.81
C LYS A 31 -8.99 17.50 4.85
N TYR A 32 -9.33 16.79 3.78
CA TYR A 32 -10.58 16.03 3.66
C TYR A 32 -10.38 14.52 3.79
N TYR A 33 -9.26 14.08 4.38
CA TYR A 33 -8.85 12.69 4.43
C TYR A 33 -9.95 11.75 4.92
N TRP A 34 -10.60 12.10 6.02
CA TRP A 34 -11.67 11.26 6.59
C TRP A 34 -12.91 11.19 5.71
N PHE A 35 -13.26 12.28 5.04
CA PHE A 35 -14.35 12.29 4.08
C PHE A 35 -14.07 11.33 2.92
N PHE A 36 -12.90 11.45 2.27
CA PHE A 36 -12.53 10.56 1.18
C PHE A 36 -12.38 9.10 1.64
N LYS A 37 -11.74 8.88 2.79
CA LYS A 37 -11.56 7.53 3.32
C LYS A 37 -12.88 6.83 3.56
N ILE A 38 -13.83 7.45 4.26
CA ILE A 38 -15.11 6.79 4.55
C ILE A 38 -15.95 6.65 3.28
N THR A 39 -16.03 7.70 2.47
CA THR A 39 -16.87 7.69 1.26
C THR A 39 -16.35 6.70 0.21
N LEU A 40 -15.07 6.76 -0.14
CA LEU A 40 -14.49 5.94 -1.20
C LEU A 40 -14.17 4.52 -0.73
N CYS A 41 -13.81 4.33 0.55
CA CYS A 41 -13.46 3.00 1.05
C CYS A 41 -14.67 2.21 1.53
N PHE A 42 -15.72 2.83 2.09
CA PHE A 42 -16.83 2.08 2.67
C PHE A 42 -18.18 2.40 2.03
N ILE A 43 -18.54 3.67 1.86
CA ILE A 43 -19.86 4.03 1.35
C ILE A 43 -20.04 3.59 -0.11
N LEU A 44 -19.21 4.09 -1.02
CA LEU A 44 -19.34 3.76 -2.45
C LEU A 44 -19.24 2.25 -2.73
N PRO A 45 -18.27 1.50 -2.16
CA PRO A 45 -18.16 0.06 -2.41
C PRO A 45 -19.34 -0.76 -1.90
N VAL A 46 -20.10 -0.26 -0.91
CA VAL A 46 -21.33 -0.91 -0.42
C VAL A 46 -22.54 -0.49 -1.27
N LEU A 47 -22.66 0.79 -1.63
CA LEU A 47 -23.82 1.28 -2.38
C LEU A 47 -23.83 0.80 -3.83
N VAL A 48 -22.67 0.71 -4.48
CA VAL A 48 -22.59 0.29 -5.90
C VAL A 48 -23.22 -1.09 -6.12
N PRO A 49 -22.86 -2.15 -5.39
CA PRO A 49 -23.52 -3.45 -5.55
C PRO A 49 -25.02 -3.43 -5.30
N VAL A 50 -25.45 -2.72 -4.26
CA VAL A 50 -26.87 -2.62 -3.88
C VAL A 50 -27.68 -1.95 -4.98
N PHE A 51 -27.18 -0.87 -5.58
CA PHE A 51 -27.96 -0.11 -6.57
C PHE A 51 -27.73 -0.54 -8.02
N CYS A 52 -26.56 -1.05 -8.38
CA CYS A 52 -26.24 -1.41 -9.77
C CYS A 52 -26.71 -2.82 -10.15
N TRP A 53 -26.74 -3.76 -9.21
CA TRP A 53 -27.20 -5.14 -9.49
C TRP A 53 -28.05 -5.76 -8.37
N ASN A 54 -28.61 -4.91 -7.50
CA ASN A 54 -29.59 -5.30 -6.47
C ASN A 54 -29.04 -6.34 -5.46
N GLU A 55 -27.77 -6.18 -5.08
CA GLU A 55 -27.13 -6.99 -4.04
C GLU A 55 -27.80 -6.80 -2.67
N SER A 56 -27.80 -7.87 -1.87
CA SER A 56 -28.24 -7.79 -0.46
C SER A 56 -27.38 -6.81 0.33
N TRP A 57 -27.99 -5.99 1.19
CA TRP A 57 -27.25 -5.09 2.09
C TRP A 57 -26.24 -5.82 2.98
N MET A 58 -26.60 -7.01 3.47
CA MET A 58 -25.71 -7.83 4.30
C MET A 58 -24.48 -8.31 3.53
N GLU A 59 -24.68 -8.77 2.29
CA GLU A 59 -23.59 -9.22 1.41
C GLU A 59 -22.71 -8.06 0.97
N ALA A 60 -23.31 -6.92 0.61
CA ALA A 60 -22.59 -5.72 0.22
C ALA A 60 -21.70 -5.20 1.37
N ILE A 61 -22.23 -5.13 2.61
CA ILE A 61 -21.46 -4.71 3.78
C ILE A 61 -20.39 -5.76 4.13
N GLY A 62 -20.76 -7.04 4.18
CA GLY A 62 -19.87 -8.12 4.58
C GLY A 62 -18.71 -8.33 3.61
N ILE A 63 -19.01 -8.45 2.31
CA ILE A 63 -18.02 -8.75 1.27
C ILE A 63 -17.34 -7.47 0.79
N SER A 64 -18.11 -6.53 0.23
CA SER A 64 -17.55 -5.34 -0.44
C SER A 64 -17.03 -4.28 0.54
N GLY A 65 -17.65 -4.18 1.71
CA GLY A 65 -17.18 -3.32 2.80
C GLY A 65 -16.03 -3.94 3.58
N VAL A 66 -16.30 -5.02 4.32
CA VAL A 66 -15.39 -5.56 5.34
C VAL A 66 -14.35 -6.52 4.76
N LEU A 67 -14.77 -7.61 4.12
CA LEU A 67 -13.85 -8.66 3.67
C LEU A 67 -12.83 -8.10 2.66
N ARG A 68 -13.30 -7.34 1.67
CA ARG A 68 -12.43 -6.65 0.71
C ARG A 68 -11.41 -5.77 1.42
N PHE A 69 -11.83 -4.95 2.40
CA PHE A 69 -10.92 -4.08 3.14
C PHE A 69 -9.85 -4.88 3.92
N VAL A 70 -10.26 -5.97 4.56
CA VAL A 70 -9.34 -6.88 5.28
C VAL A 70 -8.33 -7.51 4.33
N ILE A 71 -8.78 -8.04 3.19
CA ILE A 71 -7.90 -8.67 2.20
C ILE A 71 -6.87 -7.67 1.69
N PHE A 72 -7.31 -6.49 1.21
CA PHE A 72 -6.40 -5.47 0.69
C PHE A 72 -5.42 -4.97 1.75
N THR A 73 -5.89 -4.76 2.98
CA THR A 73 -5.01 -4.34 4.08
C THR A 73 -3.92 -5.39 4.38
N ASN A 74 -4.28 -6.68 4.39
CA ASN A 74 -3.31 -7.75 4.60
C ASN A 74 -2.33 -7.87 3.43
N MET A 75 -2.80 -7.72 2.18
CA MET A 75 -1.93 -7.69 1.00
C MET A 75 -0.91 -6.56 1.12
N THR A 76 -1.33 -5.33 1.44
CA THR A 76 -0.40 -4.20 1.62
C THR A 76 0.58 -4.43 2.78
N PHE A 77 0.10 -4.91 3.93
CA PHE A 77 0.98 -5.16 5.08
C PHE A 77 1.91 -6.36 4.90
N SER A 78 1.57 -7.28 3.99
CA SER A 78 2.45 -8.39 3.65
C SER A 78 3.76 -7.93 2.99
N ILE A 79 3.79 -6.77 2.31
CA ILE A 79 5.03 -6.16 1.82
C ILE A 79 6.00 -5.84 2.96
N ASN A 80 5.48 -5.23 4.03
CA ASN A 80 6.29 -4.86 5.19
C ASN A 80 6.72 -6.07 6.05
N SER A 81 6.25 -7.29 5.73
CA SER A 81 6.61 -8.52 6.44
C SER A 81 7.28 -9.55 5.52
N LEU A 82 6.51 -10.19 4.63
CA LEU A 82 7.01 -11.23 3.73
C LEU A 82 8.12 -10.72 2.80
N ALA A 83 7.99 -9.50 2.25
CA ALA A 83 9.01 -8.91 1.37
C ALA A 83 10.29 -8.47 2.11
N HIS A 84 10.37 -8.67 3.42
CA HIS A 84 11.59 -8.48 4.21
C HIS A 84 12.13 -9.79 4.83
N PHE A 85 11.46 -10.92 4.58
CA PHE A 85 11.78 -12.19 5.23
C PHE A 85 11.97 -13.36 4.25
N TRP A 86 11.14 -13.47 3.20
CA TRP A 86 11.11 -14.65 2.34
C TRP A 86 11.21 -14.30 0.85
N GLY A 87 12.37 -14.57 0.25
CA GLY A 87 12.68 -14.24 -1.14
C GLY A 87 14.19 -14.20 -1.43
N THR A 88 14.58 -13.64 -2.58
CA THR A 88 15.98 -13.52 -3.02
C THR A 88 16.51 -12.08 -2.91
N LYS A 89 17.84 -11.87 -2.96
CA LYS A 89 18.45 -10.52 -2.91
C LYS A 89 19.46 -10.30 -4.05
N PRO A 90 18.97 -10.11 -5.30
CA PRO A 90 19.86 -9.99 -6.45
C PRO A 90 20.58 -8.63 -6.58
N TYR A 91 20.10 -7.55 -5.94
CA TYR A 91 20.69 -6.20 -6.10
C TYR A 91 21.52 -5.74 -4.90
N ASP A 92 20.96 -5.75 -3.69
CA ASP A 92 21.71 -5.44 -2.47
C ASP A 92 21.47 -6.51 -1.39
N THR A 93 22.51 -7.30 -1.11
CA THR A 93 22.47 -8.39 -0.13
C THR A 93 22.62 -7.91 1.32
N ARG A 94 23.04 -6.65 1.53
CA ARG A 94 23.32 -6.06 2.86
C ARG A 94 22.06 -5.56 3.54
N ILE A 95 21.03 -5.24 2.77
CA ILE A 95 19.72 -4.77 3.27
C ILE A 95 18.77 -5.95 3.50
N ARG A 96 17.72 -5.78 4.30
CA ARG A 96 16.71 -6.82 4.56
C ARG A 96 15.74 -7.16 3.42
N PRO A 97 15.22 -6.22 2.61
CA PRO A 97 14.18 -6.51 1.62
C PRO A 97 14.64 -7.54 0.60
N VAL A 98 13.68 -8.33 0.12
CA VAL A 98 13.87 -9.47 -0.79
C VAL A 98 12.91 -9.37 -1.97
N GLN A 99 13.28 -9.95 -3.11
CA GLN A 99 12.37 -10.18 -4.24
C GLN A 99 11.49 -11.38 -3.97
N ASN A 100 10.18 -11.24 -4.18
CA ASN A 100 9.23 -12.33 -4.09
C ASN A 100 8.18 -12.21 -5.21
N MET A 101 8.27 -13.10 -6.21
CA MET A 101 7.39 -13.05 -7.39
C MET A 101 5.91 -13.31 -7.04
N ALA A 102 5.63 -14.25 -6.12
CA ALA A 102 4.26 -14.50 -5.70
C ALA A 102 3.63 -13.26 -5.04
N LEU A 103 4.43 -12.57 -4.24
CA LEU A 103 4.04 -11.31 -3.62
C LEU A 103 3.87 -10.20 -4.65
N ALA A 104 4.73 -10.13 -5.66
CA ALA A 104 4.62 -9.16 -6.76
C ALA A 104 3.31 -9.34 -7.51
N ILE A 105 2.90 -10.57 -7.81
CA ILE A 105 1.60 -10.85 -8.43
C ILE A 105 0.45 -10.42 -7.50
N LEU A 106 0.51 -10.81 -6.23
CA LEU A 106 -0.54 -10.50 -5.26
C LEU A 106 -0.70 -8.99 -5.07
N THR A 107 0.39 -8.25 -5.04
CA THR A 107 0.41 -6.80 -4.72
C THR A 107 0.62 -5.92 -5.93
N THR A 108 0.36 -6.46 -7.14
CA THR A 108 0.43 -5.72 -8.40
C THR A 108 1.76 -4.99 -8.64
N GLY A 109 2.88 -5.64 -8.30
CA GLY A 109 4.25 -5.16 -8.54
C GLY A 109 5.09 -4.92 -7.29
N GLU A 110 4.49 -4.77 -6.11
CA GLU A 110 5.24 -4.35 -4.90
C GLU A 110 6.20 -5.42 -4.32
N GLY A 111 6.19 -6.64 -4.88
CA GLY A 111 7.06 -7.74 -4.47
C GLY A 111 8.50 -7.67 -4.99
N TRP A 112 8.82 -6.73 -5.89
CA TRP A 112 10.20 -6.43 -6.31
C TRP A 112 10.95 -5.56 -5.26
N HIS A 113 10.82 -5.94 -3.99
CA HIS A 113 11.19 -5.11 -2.85
C HIS A 113 12.71 -4.94 -2.67
N ASN A 114 13.55 -5.92 -3.01
CA ASN A 114 15.00 -5.72 -3.00
C ASN A 114 15.45 -4.69 -4.05
N TYR A 115 14.84 -4.70 -5.24
CA TYR A 115 15.09 -3.69 -6.27
C TYR A 115 14.61 -2.32 -5.81
N HIS A 116 13.35 -2.23 -5.37
CA HIS A 116 12.74 -0.98 -4.91
C HIS A 116 13.58 -0.27 -3.84
N HIS A 117 14.14 -1.01 -2.87
CA HIS A 117 15.01 -0.41 -1.84
C HIS A 117 16.42 -0.10 -2.33
N ALA A 118 16.94 -0.82 -3.33
CA ALA A 118 18.23 -0.51 -3.93
C ALA A 118 18.18 0.73 -4.85
N PHE A 119 17.03 0.95 -5.51
CA PHE A 119 16.80 2.02 -6.49
C PHE A 119 15.48 2.76 -6.21
N PRO A 120 15.35 3.46 -5.06
CA PRO A 120 14.08 4.07 -4.64
C PRO A 120 13.59 5.23 -5.52
N TRP A 121 14.43 5.72 -6.44
CA TRP A 121 14.09 6.77 -7.40
C TRP A 121 13.51 6.22 -8.71
N ASP A 122 13.53 4.90 -8.92
CA ASP A 122 12.95 4.30 -10.12
C ASP A 122 11.42 4.27 -10.00
N TYR A 123 10.74 4.92 -10.96
CA TYR A 123 9.29 5.03 -10.99
C TYR A 123 8.57 3.67 -11.14
N ARG A 124 9.22 2.65 -11.70
CA ARG A 124 8.63 1.32 -11.90
C ARG A 124 8.71 0.45 -10.66
N ALA A 125 9.67 0.72 -9.77
CA ALA A 125 10.00 -0.13 -8.63
C ALA A 125 10.33 -1.61 -8.98
N GLU A 126 10.60 -1.92 -10.25
CA GLU A 126 10.93 -3.26 -10.75
C GLU A 126 11.88 -3.18 -11.96
N GLU A 127 12.63 -4.27 -12.21
CA GLU A 127 13.60 -4.32 -13.32
C GLU A 127 12.94 -4.60 -14.69
N TYR A 128 11.94 -5.49 -14.74
CA TYR A 128 11.49 -6.08 -16.02
C TYR A 128 10.26 -5.42 -16.66
N GLY A 129 9.68 -4.39 -16.03
CA GLY A 129 8.57 -3.63 -16.63
C GLY A 129 7.36 -4.47 -17.03
N GLY A 130 6.95 -5.41 -16.18
CA GLY A 130 5.80 -6.29 -16.40
C GLY A 130 6.06 -7.54 -17.24
N ASN A 131 7.26 -7.70 -17.81
CA ASN A 131 7.63 -8.92 -18.54
C ASN A 131 8.27 -9.92 -17.57
N MET A 132 7.54 -10.96 -17.16
CA MET A 132 8.05 -12.04 -16.31
C MET A 132 8.91 -13.06 -17.11
N THR A 133 9.70 -12.59 -18.07
CA THR A 133 10.54 -13.42 -18.97
C THR A 133 11.96 -12.93 -19.01
#